data_AF-A0A3S4W1Y1-F1
#
_entry.id   AF-A0A3S4W1Y1-F1
#
_cell.length_a   1.000
_cell.length_b   1.000
_cell.length_c   1.000
_cell.angle_alpha   90.00
_cell.angle_beta   90.00
_cell.angle_gamma   90.00
#
_symmetry.space_group_name_H-M   'P 1'
#
loop_
_entity.id
_entity.type
_entity.pdbx_description
1 polymer ?
#
loop_
_entity_poly.entity_id
_entity_poly.type
_entity_poly.pdbx_seq_one_letter_code
_entity_poly.pdbx_strand_id
1 'polypeptide(L)' 'MIKTTPGAAQLIARLLDSIGKSEGILGTIAGDDTIFVSPTRTTSISTLIEHIKNLFENSL' A
#
# COMPACT_ATOMS: atom_id res chain seq x y z
N MET A 1 -1.82 -7.87 -2.15
CA MET A 1 -0.51 -7.99 -1.45
C MET A 1 0.55 -7.38 -2.34
N ILE A 2 1.57 -6.76 -1.76
CA ILE A 2 2.68 -6.10 -2.48
C ILE A 2 3.97 -6.86 -2.13
N LYS A 3 4.80 -7.17 -3.13
CA LYS A 3 6.13 -7.76 -2.96
C LYS A 3 7.19 -6.68 -3.11
N THR A 4 8.20 -6.71 -2.24
CA THR A 4 9.34 -5.79 -2.27
C THR A 4 10.63 -6.59 -2.35
N THR A 5 11.75 -5.88 -2.56
CA THR A 5 13.08 -6.42 -2.27
C THR A 5 13.16 -6.84 -0.79
N PRO A 6 13.93 -7.90 -0.43
CA PRO A 6 14.13 -8.29 0.96
C PRO A 6 14.54 -7.13 1.86
N GLY A 7 13.96 -7.05 3.06
CA GLY A 7 14.17 -5.98 4.04
C GLY A 7 13.50 -4.63 3.72
N ALA A 8 12.91 -4.45 2.53
CA ALA A 8 12.35 -3.16 2.12
C ALA A 8 10.87 -2.97 2.50
N ALA A 9 10.16 -4.02 2.92
CA ALA A 9 8.70 -3.95 3.11
C ALA A 9 8.28 -2.92 4.16
N GLN A 10 9.03 -2.82 5.26
CA GLN A 10 8.76 -1.82 6.32
C GLN A 10 8.85 -0.38 5.82
N LEU A 11 9.84 -0.07 4.98
CA LEU A 11 10.02 1.28 4.44
C LEU A 11 8.82 1.67 3.56
N ILE A 12 8.42 0.77 2.67
CA ILE A 12 7.30 0.98 1.77
C ILE A 12 5.97 1.06 2.53
N ALA A 13 5.77 0.26 3.58
CA ALA A 13 4.57 0.34 4.40
C ALA A 13 4.45 1.68 5.15
N ARG A 14 5.58 2.21 5.65
CA ARG A 14 5.61 3.56 6.25
C ARG A 14 5.25 4.65 5.24
N LEU A 15 5.69 4.50 3.98
CA LEU A 15 5.28 5.38 2.91
C LEU A 15 3.76 5.31 2.72
N LEU A 16 3.20 4.11 2.54
CA LEU A 16 1.75 3.88 2.38
C LEU A 16 0.92 4.44 3.56
N ASP A 17 1.38 4.29 4.80
CA ASP A 17 0.69 4.80 5.98
C ASP A 17 0.62 6.34 6.01
N SER A 18 1.60 7.04 5.42
CA SER A 18 1.63 8.51 5.36
C SER A 18 0.58 9.12 4.41
N ILE A 19 -0.02 8.30 3.54
CA ILE A 19 -0.88 8.71 2.41
C ILE A 19 -2.22 7.95 2.43
N GLY A 20 -2.32 6.88 3.23
CA GLY A 20 -3.29 5.83 3.00
C GLY A 20 -4.76 6.15 3.28
N LYS A 21 -5.08 7.10 4.16
CA LYS A 21 -6.49 7.34 4.51
C LYS A 21 -7.29 7.99 3.38
N SER A 22 -6.69 8.88 2.58
CA SER A 22 -7.36 9.48 1.41
C SER A 22 -7.51 8.49 0.26
N GLU A 23 -6.59 7.53 0.15
CA GLU A 23 -6.53 6.54 -0.95
C GLU A 23 -7.36 5.28 -0.70
N GLY A 24 -8.09 5.22 0.43
CA GLY A 24 -8.95 4.08 0.75
C GLY A 24 -8.22 2.90 1.39
N ILE A 25 -7.04 3.11 1.98
CA ILE A 25 -6.33 2.14 2.83
C ILE A 25 -6.86 2.24 4.27
N LEU A 26 -7.43 1.15 4.79
CA LEU A 26 -7.80 1.01 6.19
C LEU A 26 -6.57 0.79 7.09
N GLY A 27 -5.61 0.02 6.60
CA GLY A 27 -4.36 -0.26 7.29
C GLY A 27 -3.45 -1.20 6.51
N THR A 28 -2.18 -1.26 6.94
CA THR A 28 -1.14 -2.11 6.33
C THR A 28 -0.47 -3.00 7.38
N ILE A 29 0.07 -4.14 6.95
CA ILE A 29 0.95 -5.01 7.76
C ILE A 29 2.15 -5.36 6.90
N ALA A 30 3.35 -5.01 7.35
CA ALA A 30 4.60 -5.32 6.68
C ALA A 30 5.34 -6.49 7.34
N GLY A 31 5.74 -7.46 6.53
CA GLY A 31 6.75 -8.46 6.88
C GLY A 31 8.14 -8.00 6.45
N ASP A 32 8.96 -8.95 5.97
CA ASP A 32 10.31 -8.67 5.45
C ASP A 32 10.29 -8.18 3.98
N ASP A 33 9.59 -8.91 3.12
CA ASP A 33 9.55 -8.68 1.67
C ASP A 33 8.12 -8.56 1.11
N THR A 34 7.13 -8.51 2.00
CA THR A 34 5.70 -8.59 1.66
C THR A 34 4.89 -7.64 2.54
N ILE A 35 3.96 -6.92 1.91
CA ILE A 35 3.03 -6.00 2.57
C ILE A 35 1.60 -6.44 2.28
N PHE A 36 0.82 -6.59 3.36
CA PHE A 36 -0.63 -6.72 3.28
C PHE A 36 -1.27 -5.35 3.41
N VAL A 37 -2.27 -5.07 2.58
CA VAL A 37 -3.01 -3.80 2.58
C VAL A 37 -4.49 -4.14 2.62
N SER A 38 -5.21 -3.55 3.58
CA SER A 38 -6.65 -3.72 3.72
C SER A 38 -7.38 -2.47 3.22
N PRO A 39 -8.40 -2.59 2.34
CA PRO A 39 -9.21 -1.46 1.92
C PRO A 39 -10.14 -0.99 3.03
N THR A 40 -10.57 0.26 2.96
CA THR A 40 -11.74 0.72 3.72
C THR A 40 -13.02 0.06 3.21
N ARG A 41 -14.09 0.08 4.02
CA ARG A 41 -15.37 -0.54 3.67
C ARG A 41 -15.98 -0.04 2.34
N THR A 42 -15.69 1.20 1.96
CA THR A 42 -16.24 1.85 0.78
C THR A 42 -15.34 1.73 -0.46
N THR A 43 -14.14 1.17 -0.32
CA THR A 43 -13.15 1.08 -1.40
C THR A 43 -13.12 -0.33 -1.97
N SER A 44 -13.36 -0.46 -3.28
CA SER A 44 -13.21 -1.75 -3.96
C SER A 44 -11.73 -2.16 -4.03
N ILE A 45 -11.45 -3.47 -4.06
CA ILE A 45 -10.07 -3.97 -4.18
C ILE A 45 -9.41 -3.48 -5.47
N SER A 46 -10.15 -3.42 -6.58
CA SER A 46 -9.63 -2.95 -7.87
C SER A 46 -9.22 -1.48 -7.81
N THR A 47 -10.08 -0.62 -7.23
CA THR A 47 -9.78 0.81 -7.01
C THR A 47 -8.57 0.99 -6.11
N LEU A 48 -8.47 0.21 -5.03
CA LEU A 48 -7.32 0.25 -4.13
C LEU A 48 -6.02 -0.08 -4.88
N ILE A 49 -6.04 -1.08 -5.75
CA ILE A 49 -4.87 -1.47 -6.56
C ILE A 49 -4.48 -0.33 -7.52
N GLU A 50 -5.44 0.31 -8.17
CA GLU A 50 -5.17 1.46 -9.06
C GLU A 50 -4.56 2.64 -8.30
N HIS A 51 -5.12 3.02 -7.15
CA HIS A 51 -4.57 4.08 -6.32
C HIS A 51 -3.12 3.79 -5.91
N ILE A 52 -2.85 2.56 -5.46
CA ILE A 52 -1.50 2.14 -5.08
C ILE A 52 -0.54 2.19 -6.28
N LYS A 53 -0.96 1.75 -7.48
CA LYS A 53 -0.13 1.84 -8.68
C LYS A 53 0.18 3.28 -9.05
N ASN A 54 -0.83 4.13 -9.11
CA ASN A 54 -0.68 5.56 -9.43
C ASN A 54 0.25 6.26 -8.44
N LEU A 55 0.21 5.87 -7.16
CA LEU A 55 1.11 6.40 -6.16
C LEU A 55 2.58 6.13 -6.47
N PHE A 56 2.92 4.90 -6.86
CA PHE A 56 4.29 4.51 -7.18
C PHE A 56 4.73 5.02 -8.56
N GLU A 57 3.81 5.14 -9.52
CA GLU A 57 4.11 5.71 -10.84
C GLU A 57 4.36 7.23 -10.77
N ASN A 58 3.68 7.97 -9.89
CA ASN A 58 3.90 9.41 -9.72
C ASN A 58 5.06 9.77 -8.75
N SER A 59 5.66 8.77 -8.09
CA SER A 59 6.79 8.97 -7.17
C SER A 59 8.16 8.68 -7.82
N LEU A 60 8.16 8.33 -9.12
CA LEU A 60 9.33 8.06 -9.97
C LEU A 60 9.41 9.09 -11.09
#